data_AF-A0A1S2K1Z8-F1
#
_entry.id   AF-A0A1S2K1Z8-F1
#
_cell.length_a   1.000
_cell.length_b   1.000
_cell.length_c   1.000
_cell.angle_alpha   90.00
_cell.angle_beta   90.00
_cell.angle_gamma   90.00
#
_symmetry.space_group_name_H-M   'P 1'
#
loop_
_entity.id
_entity.type
_entity.pdbx_description
1 polymer ?
#
loop_
_entity_poly.entity_id
_entity_poly.type
_entity_poly.pdbx_seq_one_letter_code
_entity_poly.pdbx_strand_id
1 'polypeptide(L)'
;MIRQLGNYHRPPAGLDPAAADALATAAVSALRSAGYWVAFDESFDTDQHTAHRLPLGAQVAALADDLREATTTQDAAAILTELTAAHDGVLAALAQVLDATAEFFETLDLHFDRHTASVVRDLNGHHLARVATEVRQLRNELTDRHETHPARRPCPTSPLPPRPPAPPPARHL
;
A
#
# COMPACT_ATOMS: atom_id res chain seq x y z
N MET A 1 -0.81 32.33 22.67
CA MET A 1 -1.26 32.82 21.35
C MET A 1 -0.37 32.19 20.30
N ILE A 2 -0.78 31.05 19.73
CA ILE A 2 0.03 30.26 18.80
C ILE A 2 -0.44 30.61 17.39
N ARG A 3 0.45 31.15 16.58
CA ARG A 3 0.19 31.53 15.19
C ARG A 3 0.45 30.30 14.32
N GLN A 4 -0.59 29.68 13.76
CA GLN A 4 -0.43 28.64 12.75
C GLN A 4 0.30 29.23 11.53
N LEU A 5 1.43 28.64 11.16
CA LEU A 5 1.98 28.77 9.82
C LEU A 5 1.41 27.61 8.99
N GLY A 6 0.81 27.96 7.85
CA GLY A 6 -0.05 27.08 7.06
C GLY A 6 0.61 25.84 6.46
N ASN A 7 -0.26 24.95 5.98
CA ASN A 7 -0.06 23.62 5.43
C ASN A 7 0.79 23.57 4.14
N TYR A 8 1.99 24.13 4.17
CA TYR A 8 2.93 24.07 3.04
C TYR A 8 3.99 23.01 3.31
N HIS A 9 4.08 22.02 2.44
CA HIS A 9 5.23 21.13 2.40
C HIS A 9 6.43 21.90 1.84
N ARG A 10 7.50 22.01 2.63
CA ARG A 10 8.77 22.58 2.18
C ARG A 10 9.73 21.45 1.82
N PRO A 11 10.43 21.50 0.67
CA PRO A 11 11.46 20.53 0.35
C PRO A 11 12.63 20.59 1.37
N PRO A 12 13.38 19.49 1.55
CA PRO A 12 14.55 19.46 2.42
C PRO A 12 15.57 20.53 2.05
N ALA A 13 16.22 21.14 3.05
CA ALA A 13 17.26 22.13 2.80
C ALA A 13 18.50 21.48 2.15
N GLY A 14 19.07 22.14 1.13
CA GLY A 14 20.28 21.67 0.43
C GLY A 14 20.03 20.75 -0.77
N LEU A 15 18.78 20.58 -1.18
CA LEU A 15 18.42 19.87 -2.41
C LEU A 15 18.79 20.71 -3.64
N ASP A 16 19.39 20.08 -4.65
CA ASP A 16 19.65 20.72 -5.94
C ASP A 16 18.33 21.17 -6.60
N PRO A 17 18.26 22.33 -7.28
CA PRO A 17 17.02 22.85 -7.84
C PRO A 17 16.29 21.88 -8.77
N ALA A 18 17.02 21.13 -9.62
CA ALA A 18 16.37 20.16 -10.51
C ALA A 18 15.76 18.98 -9.75
N ALA A 19 16.39 18.56 -8.65
CA ALA A 19 15.84 17.54 -7.75
C ALA A 19 14.67 18.07 -6.92
N ALA A 20 14.68 19.35 -6.55
CA ALA A 20 13.56 20.02 -5.88
C ALA A 20 12.34 20.13 -6.79
N ASP A 21 12.56 20.48 -8.06
CA ASP A 21 11.49 20.56 -9.05
C ASP A 21 10.90 19.18 -9.35
N ALA A 22 11.75 18.16 -9.53
CA ALA A 22 11.28 16.79 -9.72
C ALA A 22 10.47 16.27 -8.51
N LEU A 23 10.90 16.60 -7.29
CA LEU A 23 10.19 16.23 -6.06
C LEU A 23 8.85 16.97 -5.94
N ALA A 24 8.80 18.26 -6.28
CA ALA A 24 7.59 19.07 -6.27
C ALA A 24 6.58 18.55 -7.31
N THR A 25 7.02 18.26 -8.54
CA THR A 25 6.20 17.63 -9.59
C THR A 25 5.60 16.31 -9.13
N ALA A 26 6.40 15.43 -8.53
CA ALA A 26 5.93 14.14 -8.03
C ALA A 26 4.89 14.30 -6.90
N ALA A 27 5.10 15.26 -5.99
CA ALA A 27 4.17 15.55 -4.90
C ALA A 27 2.82 16.08 -5.40
N VAL A 28 2.83 17.02 -6.35
CA VAL A 28 1.61 17.57 -6.98
C VAL A 28 0.84 16.46 -7.69
N SER A 29 1.52 15.65 -8.50
CA SER A 29 0.93 14.50 -9.20
C SER A 29 0.26 13.52 -8.22
N ALA A 30 0.97 13.12 -7.16
CA ALA A 30 0.46 12.19 -6.15
C ALA A 30 -0.78 12.72 -5.40
N LEU A 31 -0.76 13.99 -4.97
CA LEU A 31 -1.87 14.59 -4.23
C LEU A 31 -3.12 14.77 -5.11
N ARG A 32 -2.95 15.14 -6.39
CA ARG A 32 -4.05 15.21 -7.35
C ARG A 32 -4.62 13.84 -7.67
N SER A 33 -3.77 12.82 -7.85
CA SER A 33 -4.24 11.43 -8.04
C SER A 33 -4.98 10.87 -6.83
N ALA A 34 -4.70 11.36 -5.62
CA ALA A 34 -5.44 11.02 -4.41
C ALA A 34 -6.75 11.81 -4.24
N GLY A 35 -7.11 12.70 -5.17
CA GLY A 35 -8.36 13.46 -5.17
C GLY A 35 -8.34 14.73 -4.32
N TYR A 36 -7.17 15.17 -3.83
CA TYR A 36 -7.04 16.43 -3.12
C TYR A 36 -6.96 17.61 -4.09
N TRP A 37 -7.56 18.74 -3.71
CA TRP A 37 -7.33 20.00 -4.39
C TRP A 37 -5.99 20.59 -3.92
N VAL A 38 -5.10 20.87 -4.86
CA VAL A 38 -3.77 21.42 -4.60
C VAL A 38 -3.60 22.69 -5.41
N ALA A 39 -3.12 23.75 -4.77
CA ALA A 39 -2.63 24.94 -5.47
C ALA A 39 -1.16 24.71 -5.84
N PHE A 40 -0.83 24.77 -7.13
CA PHE A 40 0.51 24.58 -7.67
C PHE A 40 0.74 25.49 -8.88
N ASP A 41 2.01 25.71 -9.24
CA ASP A 41 2.39 26.42 -10.45
C ASP A 41 2.25 25.50 -11.68
N GLU A 42 1.82 26.04 -12.82
CA GLU A 42 1.61 25.29 -14.07
C GLU A 42 2.88 24.55 -14.55
N SER A 43 4.08 25.00 -14.14
CA SER A 43 5.34 24.28 -14.41
C SER A 43 5.42 22.89 -13.76
N PHE A 44 4.60 22.62 -12.75
CA PHE A 44 4.47 21.31 -12.09
C PHE A 44 3.26 20.52 -12.61
N ASP A 45 2.51 21.05 -13.58
CA ASP A 45 1.46 20.30 -14.26
C ASP A 45 2.10 19.32 -15.25
N THR A 46 2.03 18.03 -14.92
CA THR A 46 2.55 16.99 -15.79
C THR A 46 1.48 15.94 -16.05
N ASP A 47 1.33 15.56 -17.32
CA ASP A 47 0.58 14.37 -17.74
C ASP A 47 1.21 13.05 -17.22
N GLN A 48 2.39 13.14 -16.59
CA GLN A 48 2.93 12.08 -15.74
C GLN A 48 2.04 11.93 -14.50
N HIS A 49 0.93 11.24 -14.68
CA HIS A 49 0.27 10.56 -13.57
C HIS A 49 1.29 9.57 -13.01
N THR A 50 1.86 9.93 -11.85
CA THR A 50 2.66 9.01 -11.04
C THR A 50 1.88 7.70 -10.99
N ALA A 51 2.52 6.62 -11.45
CA ALA A 51 1.91 5.31 -11.68
C ALA A 51 0.84 5.07 -10.62
N HIS A 52 -0.41 5.03 -11.07
CA HIS A 52 -1.60 5.03 -10.23
C HIS A 52 -1.32 4.20 -8.97
N ARG A 53 -1.18 4.84 -7.81
CA ARG A 53 -1.34 4.09 -6.57
C ARG A 53 -2.76 3.56 -6.67
N LEU A 54 -2.87 2.26 -6.94
CA LEU A 54 -4.15 1.60 -7.12
C LEU A 54 -5.09 2.05 -6.00
N PRO A 55 -6.39 2.25 -6.26
CA PRO A 55 -7.35 2.44 -5.17
C PRO A 55 -7.14 1.35 -4.12
N LEU A 56 -7.35 1.64 -2.82
CA LEU A 56 -7.08 0.67 -1.75
C LEU A 56 -7.70 -0.70 -2.04
N GLY A 57 -8.95 -0.73 -2.52
CA GLY A 57 -9.61 -1.98 -2.91
C GLY A 57 -8.88 -2.74 -4.03
N ALA A 58 -8.26 -2.04 -4.98
CA ALA A 58 -7.45 -2.65 -6.03
C ALA A 58 -6.06 -3.08 -5.52
N GLN A 59 -5.47 -2.40 -4.54
CA GLN A 59 -4.28 -2.87 -3.84
C GLN A 59 -4.56 -4.18 -3.08
N VAL A 60 -5.70 -4.26 -2.37
CA VAL A 60 -6.14 -5.49 -1.69
C VAL A 60 -6.45 -6.60 -2.70
N ALA A 61 -7.06 -6.27 -3.85
CA ALA A 61 -7.32 -7.25 -4.89
C ALA A 61 -6.03 -7.82 -5.51
N ALA A 62 -4.99 -6.99 -5.65
CA ALA A 62 -3.69 -7.43 -6.15
C ALA A 62 -3.05 -8.50 -5.26
N LEU A 63 -3.29 -8.48 -3.93
CA LEU A 63 -2.83 -9.55 -3.04
C LEU A 63 -3.39 -10.93 -3.43
N ALA A 64 -4.60 -10.99 -4.00
CA ALA A 64 -5.15 -12.24 -4.50
C ALA A 64 -4.43 -12.71 -5.77
N ASP A 65 -4.00 -11.79 -6.64
CA ASP A 65 -3.20 -12.10 -7.81
C ASP A 65 -1.79 -12.57 -7.43
N ASP A 66 -1.14 -11.88 -6.48
CA ASP A 66 0.14 -12.29 -5.93
C ASP A 66 0.06 -13.69 -5.29
N LEU A 67 -1.01 -13.98 -4.54
CA LEU A 67 -1.23 -15.31 -3.95
C LEU A 67 -1.47 -16.37 -5.03
N ARG A 68 -2.16 -15.99 -6.11
CA ARG A 68 -2.29 -16.80 -7.32
C ARG A 68 -1.00 -16.90 -8.11
N GLU A 69 0.09 -16.23 -7.78
CA GLU A 69 1.39 -16.37 -8.45
C GLU A 69 2.47 -16.99 -7.55
N ALA A 70 2.25 -16.97 -6.23
CA ALA A 70 3.13 -17.54 -5.22
C ALA A 70 3.69 -18.93 -5.60
N THR A 71 5.02 -19.04 -5.54
CA THR A 71 5.75 -20.25 -5.92
C THR A 71 6.17 -21.09 -4.73
N THR A 72 6.17 -20.51 -3.53
CA THR A 72 6.47 -21.18 -2.26
C THR A 72 5.41 -20.89 -1.20
N THR A 73 5.35 -21.74 -0.18
CA THR A 73 4.49 -21.50 0.99
C THR A 73 4.91 -20.23 1.75
N GLN A 74 6.18 -19.81 1.64
CA GLN A 74 6.71 -18.60 2.25
C GLN A 74 6.25 -17.36 1.49
N ASP A 75 6.21 -17.41 0.15
CA ASP A 75 5.65 -16.32 -0.66
C ASP A 75 4.18 -16.10 -0.26
N ALA A 76 3.41 -17.19 -0.17
CA ALA A 76 2.01 -17.14 0.24
C ALA A 76 1.84 -16.61 1.68
N ALA A 77 2.68 -17.05 2.62
CA ALA A 77 2.66 -16.55 4.00
C ALA A 77 3.06 -15.07 4.09
N ALA A 78 4.01 -14.60 3.28
CA ALA A 78 4.38 -13.20 3.20
C ALA A 78 3.19 -12.34 2.73
N ILE A 79 2.48 -12.77 1.69
CA ILE A 79 1.29 -12.07 1.19
C ILE A 79 0.17 -12.02 2.26
N LEU A 80 -0.06 -13.12 2.98
CA LEU A 80 -1.03 -13.14 4.09
C LEU A 80 -0.59 -12.30 5.30
N THR A 81 0.71 -11.95 5.40
CA THR A 81 1.20 -11.02 6.43
C THR A 81 0.65 -9.62 6.21
N GLU A 82 0.52 -9.16 4.95
CA GLU A 82 -0.06 -7.86 4.62
C GLU A 82 -1.53 -7.74 5.07
N LEU A 83 -2.28 -8.85 5.07
CA LEU A 83 -3.65 -8.87 5.60
C LEU A 83 -3.70 -8.82 7.13
N THR A 84 -2.72 -9.44 7.79
CA THR A 84 -2.75 -9.76 9.23
C THR A 84 -1.75 -8.98 10.08
N ALA A 85 -1.01 -8.04 9.49
CA ALA A 85 -0.09 -7.18 10.21
C ALA A 85 -0.86 -6.40 11.30
N ALA A 86 -0.26 -6.32 12.49
CA ALA A 86 -1.00 -6.00 13.71
C ALA A 86 -1.56 -4.56 13.74
N HIS A 87 -0.96 -3.61 13.01
CA HIS A 87 -1.33 -2.19 13.09
C HIS A 87 -1.66 -1.57 11.73
N ASP A 88 -0.95 -1.99 10.69
CA ASP A 88 -1.04 -1.49 9.31
C ASP A 88 -1.58 -2.54 8.33
N GLY A 89 -1.94 -3.73 8.82
CA GLY A 89 -2.57 -4.76 7.99
C GLY A 89 -3.99 -4.39 7.61
N VAL A 90 -4.47 -4.96 6.51
CA VAL A 90 -5.81 -4.66 5.97
C VAL A 90 -6.93 -4.89 7.00
N LEU A 91 -6.84 -5.97 7.79
CA LEU A 91 -7.84 -6.27 8.82
C LEU A 91 -7.75 -5.32 10.02
N ALA A 92 -6.55 -4.86 10.38
CA ALA A 92 -6.37 -3.86 11.44
C ALA A 92 -6.90 -2.49 11.03
N ALA A 93 -6.68 -2.09 9.77
CA ALA A 93 -7.24 -0.85 9.22
C ALA A 93 -8.78 -0.91 9.15
N LEU A 94 -9.36 -2.05 8.75
CA LEU A 94 -10.80 -2.25 8.75
C LEU A 94 -11.40 -2.16 10.17
N ALA A 95 -10.71 -2.71 11.17
CA ALA A 95 -11.14 -2.60 12.57
C ALA A 95 -11.25 -1.14 13.02
N GLN A 96 -10.26 -0.30 12.67
CA GLN A 96 -10.28 1.13 12.97
C GLN A 96 -11.46 1.86 12.31
N VAL A 97 -11.81 1.49 11.07
CA VAL A 97 -12.98 2.05 10.37
C VAL A 97 -14.28 1.67 11.10
N LEU A 98 -14.41 0.42 11.55
CA LEU A 98 -15.59 -0.02 12.31
C LEU A 98 -15.67 0.68 13.67
N ASP A 99 -14.56 0.84 14.38
CA ASP A 99 -14.54 1.57 15.65
C ASP A 99 -14.97 3.03 15.47
N ALA A 100 -14.40 3.74 14.49
CA ALA A 100 -14.81 5.11 14.17
C ALA A 100 -16.29 5.19 13.74
N THR A 101 -16.81 4.16 13.08
CA THR A 101 -18.23 4.08 12.71
C THR A 101 -19.13 3.93 13.94
N ALA A 102 -18.74 3.07 14.89
CA ALA A 102 -19.48 2.92 16.14
C ALA A 102 -19.47 4.22 16.96
N GLU A 103 -18.31 4.88 17.08
CA GLU A 103 -18.18 6.19 17.72
C GLU A 103 -19.09 7.23 17.07
N PHE A 104 -19.13 7.27 15.73
CA PHE A 104 -20.01 8.18 15.00
C PHE A 104 -21.49 7.97 15.36
N PHE A 105 -21.97 6.72 15.39
CA PHE A 105 -23.35 6.43 15.79
C PHE A 105 -23.65 6.84 17.25
N GLU A 106 -22.67 6.75 18.16
CA GLU A 106 -22.87 7.23 19.52
C GLU A 106 -23.05 8.74 19.62
N THR A 107 -22.45 9.51 18.69
CA THR A 107 -22.63 10.97 18.67
C THR A 107 -24.03 11.42 18.24
N LEU A 108 -24.82 10.55 17.61
CA LEU A 108 -26.16 10.88 17.10
C LEU A 108 -27.24 10.83 18.20
N ASP A 109 -26.95 10.24 19.36
CA ASP A 109 -27.75 10.20 20.61
C ASP A 109 -29.24 9.76 20.49
N LEU A 110 -29.65 9.14 19.38
CA LEU A 110 -30.95 8.47 19.30
C LEU A 110 -30.85 7.03 19.85
N HIS A 111 -31.96 6.52 20.38
CA HIS A 111 -32.01 5.17 20.96
C HIS A 111 -31.62 4.08 19.95
N PHE A 112 -32.03 4.24 18.68
CA PHE A 112 -31.67 3.34 17.59
C PHE A 112 -30.17 3.37 17.26
N ASP A 113 -29.53 4.53 17.40
CA ASP A 113 -28.12 4.70 17.06
C ASP A 113 -27.20 4.01 18.08
N ARG A 114 -27.57 4.01 19.37
CA ARG A 114 -26.86 3.21 20.38
C ARG A 114 -26.91 1.71 20.11
N HIS A 115 -28.05 1.20 19.65
CA HIS A 115 -28.13 -0.20 19.24
C HIS A 115 -27.22 -0.45 18.03
N THR A 116 -27.25 0.40 17.01
CA THR A 116 -26.39 0.28 15.83
C THR A 116 -24.91 0.31 16.18
N ALA A 117 -24.48 1.23 17.06
CA ALA A 117 -23.11 1.28 17.56
C ALA A 117 -22.69 -0.04 18.24
N SER A 118 -23.59 -0.65 19.03
CA SER A 118 -23.34 -1.96 19.65
C SER A 118 -23.19 -3.07 18.61
N VAL A 119 -23.99 -3.06 17.53
CA VAL A 119 -23.87 -4.04 16.44
C VAL A 119 -22.55 -3.87 15.69
N VAL A 120 -22.13 -2.63 15.42
CA VAL A 120 -20.84 -2.37 14.76
C VAL A 120 -19.67 -2.83 15.62
N ARG A 121 -19.74 -2.63 16.94
CA ARG A 121 -18.72 -3.18 17.86
C ARG A 121 -18.70 -4.69 17.89
N ASP A 122 -19.85 -5.34 17.79
CA ASP A 122 -19.93 -6.80 17.72
C ASP A 122 -19.30 -7.34 16.41
N LEU A 123 -19.55 -6.66 15.29
CA LEU A 123 -18.89 -6.95 14.01
C LEU A 123 -17.37 -6.83 14.11
N ASN A 124 -16.86 -5.79 14.77
CA ASN A 124 -15.42 -5.63 14.96
C ASN A 124 -14.84 -6.68 15.94
N GLY A 125 -15.39 -6.73 17.16
CA GLY A 125 -14.85 -7.50 18.27
C GLY A 125 -15.01 -9.02 18.15
N HIS A 126 -16.05 -9.51 17.47
CA HIS A 126 -16.28 -10.95 17.29
C HIS A 126 -16.00 -11.41 15.87
N HIS A 127 -16.64 -10.81 14.87
CA HIS A 127 -16.59 -11.34 13.50
C HIS A 127 -15.23 -11.06 12.84
N LEU A 128 -14.80 -9.80 12.83
CA LEU A 128 -13.52 -9.42 12.22
C LEU A 128 -12.33 -10.02 13.00
N ALA A 129 -12.39 -10.01 14.33
CA ALA A 129 -11.38 -10.65 15.18
C ALA A 129 -11.24 -12.16 14.92
N ARG A 130 -12.35 -12.86 14.67
CA ARG A 130 -12.34 -14.28 14.30
C ARG A 130 -11.66 -14.50 12.95
N VAL A 131 -12.04 -13.72 11.93
CA VAL A 131 -11.41 -13.79 10.59
C VAL A 131 -9.91 -13.54 10.70
N ALA A 132 -9.49 -12.50 11.43
CA ALA A 132 -8.07 -12.19 11.62
C ALA A 132 -7.30 -13.34 12.30
N THR A 133 -7.95 -14.04 13.24
CA THR A 133 -7.36 -15.20 13.90
C THR A 133 -7.22 -16.39 12.96
N GLU A 134 -8.25 -16.70 12.18
CA GLU A 134 -8.24 -17.81 11.21
C GLU A 134 -7.20 -17.57 10.10
N VAL A 135 -7.12 -16.36 9.54
CA VAL A 135 -6.11 -16.03 8.52
C VAL A 135 -4.69 -16.11 9.08
N ARG A 136 -4.48 -15.65 10.33
CA ARG A 136 -3.18 -15.77 11.00
C ARG A 136 -2.77 -17.22 11.22
N GLN A 137 -3.72 -18.11 11.54
CA GLN A 137 -3.46 -19.54 11.66
C GLN A 137 -3.04 -20.12 10.30
N LEU A 138 -3.77 -19.85 9.23
CA LEU A 138 -3.41 -20.29 7.87
C LEU A 138 -2.02 -19.81 7.45
N ARG A 139 -1.69 -18.54 7.73
CA ARG A 139 -0.36 -17.98 7.49
C ARG A 139 0.73 -18.74 8.25
N ASN A 140 0.49 -19.07 9.52
CA ASN A 140 1.44 -19.81 10.32
C ASN A 140 1.63 -21.24 9.79
N GLU A 141 0.54 -21.93 9.41
CA GLU A 141 0.62 -23.26 8.78
C GLU A 141 1.44 -23.25 7.48
N LEU A 142 1.26 -22.21 6.65
CA LEU A 142 2.08 -22.04 5.43
C LEU A 142 3.55 -21.74 5.77
N THR A 143 3.79 -20.93 6.80
CA THR A 143 5.16 -20.62 7.25
C THR A 143 5.88 -21.89 7.69
N ASP A 144 5.22 -22.75 8.46
CA ASP A 144 5.81 -23.98 9.02
C ASP A 144 6.10 -25.04 7.94
N ARG A 145 5.37 -25.00 6.81
CA ARG A 145 5.40 -26.04 5.78
C ARG A 145 6.66 -26.02 4.91
N HIS A 146 7.21 -24.83 4.64
CA HIS A 146 8.45 -24.64 3.86
C HIS A 146 8.53 -25.37 2.50
N GLU A 147 7.41 -25.52 1.79
CA GLU A 147 7.31 -26.27 0.53
C GLU A 147 7.30 -25.35 -0.71
N THR A 148 7.85 -25.86 -1.82
CA THR A 148 7.60 -25.27 -3.15
C THR A 148 6.24 -25.73 -3.67
N HIS A 149 5.50 -24.83 -4.30
CA HIS A 149 4.20 -25.14 -4.87
C HIS A 149 4.35 -26.20 -6.01
N PRO A 150 3.61 -27.32 -5.95
CA PRO A 150 3.88 -28.50 -6.79
C PRO A 150 3.72 -28.25 -8.29
N ALA A 151 2.78 -27.37 -8.67
CA ALA A 151 2.49 -27.03 -10.06
C ALA A 151 3.13 -25.71 -10.55
N ARG A 152 3.92 -25.03 -9.72
CA ARG A 152 4.49 -23.72 -10.06
C ARG A 152 5.98 -23.75 -9.82
N ARG A 153 6.75 -23.69 -10.90
CA ARG A 153 8.20 -23.53 -10.82
C ARG A 153 8.57 -22.11 -11.24
N PRO A 154 9.58 -21.50 -10.62
CA PRO A 154 10.16 -20.27 -11.14
C PRO A 154 10.52 -20.51 -12.61
N CYS A 155 10.05 -19.62 -13.50
CA CYS A 155 10.51 -19.64 -14.88
C CYS A 155 12.05 -19.47 -14.84
N PRO A 156 12.84 -20.37 -15.44
CA PRO A 156 14.29 -20.19 -15.46
C PRO A 156 14.58 -18.88 -16.20
N THR A 157 15.20 -17.93 -15.51
CA THR A 157 15.68 -16.69 -16.12
C THR A 157 16.61 -17.08 -17.26
N SER A 158 16.22 -16.79 -18.51
CA SER A 158 17.08 -17.04 -19.66
C SER A 158 18.36 -16.22 -19.49
N PRO A 159 19.56 -16.82 -19.61
CA PRO A 159 20.80 -16.08 -19.46
C PRO A 159 20.87 -14.97 -20.51
N LEU A 160 21.09 -13.73 -20.05
CA LEU A 160 21.31 -12.57 -20.90
C LEU A 160 22.41 -12.92 -21.93
N PRO A 161 22.22 -12.68 -23.24
CA PRO A 161 23.24 -12.97 -24.23
C PRO A 161 24.55 -12.23 -23.88
N PRO A 162 25.72 -12.86 -24.09
CA PRO A 162 27.00 -12.28 -23.72
C PRO A 162 27.17 -10.91 -24.38
N ARG A 163 27.59 -9.91 -23.58
CA ARG A 163 27.83 -8.55 -24.06
C ARG A 163 28.84 -8.61 -25.23
N PRO A 164 28.55 -7.99 -26.39
CA PRO A 164 29.49 -7.95 -27.50
C PRO A 164 30.79 -7.26 -27.08
N PRO A 165 31.95 -7.69 -27.62
CA PRO A 165 33.25 -7.16 -27.25
C PRO A 165 33.34 -5.65 -27.55
N ALA A 166 34.02 -4.92 -26.66
CA ALA A 166 34.18 -3.48 -26.78
C ALA A 166 34.90 -3.08 -28.09
N PRO A 167 34.48 -1.99 -28.76
CA PRO A 167 35.15 -1.52 -29.98
C PRO A 167 36.59 -1.07 -29.69
N PRO A 168 37.51 -1.26 -30.64
CA PRO A 168 38.92 -0.88 -30.45
C PRO A 168 39.05 0.64 -30.30
N PRO A 169 40.04 1.11 -29.50
CA PRO A 169 40.24 2.54 -29.27
C PRO A 169 40.60 3.25 -30.58
N ALA A 170 39.96 4.40 -30.81
CA ALA A 170 40.21 5.24 -31.96
C ALA A 170 41.66 5.71 -31.97
N ARG A 171 42.38 5.43 -33.08
CA ARG A 171 43.68 6.02 -33.34
C ARG A 171 43.47 7.47 -33.78
N HIS A 172 43.84 8.41 -32.94
CA HIS A 172 44.00 9.81 -33.31
C HIS A 172 45.24 9.92 -34.22
N LEU A 173 45.04 10.44 -35.43
CA LEU A 173 46.08 10.95 -36.33
C LEU A 173 46.25 12.45 -36.11
#